data_AF-A0AAD2JWJ0-F1
#
_entry.id   AF-A0AAD2JWJ0-F1
#
_cell.length_a   1.000
_cell.length_b   1.000
_cell.length_c   1.000
_cell.angle_alpha   90.00
_cell.angle_beta   90.00
_cell.angle_gamma   90.00
#
_symmetry.space_group_name_H-M   'P 1'
#
loop_
_entity.id
_entity.type
_entity.pdbx_description
1 polymer ?
#
loop_
_entity_poly.entity_id
_entity_poly.type
_entity_poly.pdbx_seq_one_letter_code
_entity_poly.pdbx_strand_id
1 'polypeptide(L)'
;RDAQFSLLIFDECHHARKNHPYSQIMREYIETRVDLRPKIFGMTASPVWDVKNVQKSLADLERTLDAKVVAVRANAEELISHAPTAVEVIKRFSPSPLHYDGFPVPTLWDYISVFERTFLDSGVNW
;
A
#
# COMPACT_ATOMS: atom_id res chain seq x y z
N ARG A 1 -7.72 20.53 -35.30
CA ARG A 1 -6.63 20.46 -34.30
C ARG A 1 -6.58 19.02 -33.88
N ASP A 2 -5.49 18.34 -34.19
CA ASP A 2 -5.34 16.91 -33.91
C ASP A 2 -5.00 16.69 -32.44
N ALA A 3 -5.20 15.46 -31.95
CA ALA A 3 -4.83 15.10 -30.59
C ALA A 3 -3.30 15.22 -30.40
N GLN A 4 -2.86 15.98 -29.39
CA GLN A 4 -1.43 16.21 -29.15
C GLN A 4 -0.70 14.94 -28.69
N PHE A 5 -1.42 14.01 -28.06
CA PHE A 5 -0.91 12.73 -27.58
C PHE A 5 -1.89 11.62 -27.94
N SER A 6 -1.38 10.43 -28.27
CA SER A 6 -2.21 9.27 -28.61
C SER A 6 -2.40 8.28 -27.44
N LEU A 7 -1.55 8.35 -26.42
CA LEU A 7 -1.52 7.42 -25.27
C LEU A 7 -1.03 8.15 -24.02
N LEU A 8 -1.72 7.96 -22.90
CA LEU A 8 -1.28 8.33 -21.55
C LEU A 8 -1.02 7.07 -20.73
N ILE A 9 0.15 7.04 -20.10
CA ILE A 9 0.58 5.90 -19.27
C ILE A 9 0.64 6.35 -17.80
N PHE A 10 -0.07 5.64 -16.93
CA PHE A 10 -0.02 5.84 -15.48
C PHE A 10 0.70 4.67 -14.82
N ASP A 11 1.88 4.93 -14.26
CA ASP A 11 2.53 4.02 -13.32
C ASP A 11 1.87 4.15 -11.94
N GLU A 12 1.82 3.07 -11.17
CA GLU A 12 1.07 2.99 -9.92
C GLU A 12 -0.34 3.60 -10.01
N CYS A 13 -1.07 3.20 -11.05
CA CYS A 13 -2.33 3.83 -11.45
C CYS A 13 -3.42 3.79 -10.36
N HIS A 14 -3.27 2.90 -9.36
CA HIS A 14 -4.12 2.83 -8.17
C HIS A 14 -4.11 4.13 -7.34
N HIS A 15 -3.15 5.03 -7.56
CA HIS A 15 -3.12 6.37 -6.98
C HIS A 15 -4.11 7.35 -7.63
N ALA A 16 -4.71 7.04 -8.77
CA ALA A 16 -5.69 7.89 -9.47
C ALA A 16 -7.04 7.96 -8.72
N ARG A 17 -7.03 8.58 -7.54
CA ARG A 17 -8.17 8.75 -6.66
C ARG A 17 -8.11 10.07 -5.90
N LYS A 18 -9.28 10.51 -5.44
CA LYS A 18 -9.43 11.73 -4.60
C LYS A 18 -8.77 12.94 -5.28
N ASN A 19 -7.88 13.63 -4.58
CA ASN A 19 -7.19 14.81 -5.08
C ASN A 19 -5.78 14.52 -5.61
N HIS A 20 -5.47 13.25 -5.94
CA HIS A 20 -4.18 12.91 -6.54
C HIS A 20 -4.02 13.60 -7.91
N PRO A 21 -2.81 14.03 -8.31
CA PRO A 21 -2.58 14.65 -9.61
C PRO A 21 -3.13 13.84 -10.80
N TYR A 22 -3.09 12.51 -10.73
CA TYR A 22 -3.68 11.65 -11.76
C TYR A 22 -5.19 11.88 -11.93
N SER A 23 -5.94 12.06 -10.84
CA SER A 23 -7.36 12.40 -10.91
C SER A 23 -7.62 13.82 -11.40
N GLN A 24 -6.63 14.72 -11.32
CA GLN A 24 -6.72 16.06 -11.92
C GLN A 24 -6.53 15.97 -13.44
N ILE A 25 -5.50 15.24 -13.89
CA ILE A 25 -5.26 14.95 -15.32
C ILE A 25 -6.51 14.29 -15.94
N MET A 26 -7.10 13.31 -15.25
CA MET A 26 -8.30 12.64 -15.76
C MET A 26 -9.55 13.53 -15.78
N ARG A 27 -9.63 14.57 -14.96
CA ARG A 27 -10.72 15.57 -15.05
C ARG A 27 -10.61 16.36 -16.35
N GLU A 28 -9.42 16.85 -16.69
CA GLU A 28 -9.18 17.54 -17.97
C GLU A 28 -9.38 16.61 -19.19
N TYR A 29 -8.98 15.35 -19.05
CA TYR A 29 -9.24 14.31 -20.06
C TYR A 29 -10.74 14.14 -20.35
N ILE A 30 -11.60 14.13 -19.32
CA ILE A 30 -13.06 14.00 -19.49
C ILE A 30 -13.65 15.24 -20.19
N GLU A 31 -13.10 16.42 -19.94
CA GLU A 31 -13.50 17.67 -20.62
C GLU A 31 -13.03 17.72 -22.09
N THR A 32 -12.02 16.91 -22.44
CA THR A 32 -11.53 16.78 -23.81
C THR A 32 -12.55 16.07 -24.70
N ARG A 33 -12.70 16.54 -25.94
CA ARG A 33 -13.58 15.91 -26.93
C ARG A 33 -13.20 14.45 -27.17
N VAL A 34 -14.19 13.57 -27.27
CA VAL A 34 -14.00 12.12 -27.36
C VAL A 34 -13.10 11.71 -28.54
N ASP A 35 -13.19 12.42 -29.68
CA ASP A 35 -12.37 12.18 -30.87
C ASP A 35 -10.89 12.56 -30.71
N LEU A 36 -10.56 13.33 -29.68
CA LEU A 36 -9.21 13.81 -29.39
C LEU A 36 -8.60 13.20 -28.12
N ARG A 37 -9.32 12.30 -27.45
CA ARG A 37 -8.86 11.68 -26.20
C ARG A 37 -7.73 10.68 -26.49
N PRO A 38 -6.58 10.79 -25.82
CA PRO A 38 -5.55 9.75 -25.88
C PRO A 38 -6.09 8.45 -25.28
N LYS A 39 -5.57 7.31 -25.72
CA LYS A 39 -5.84 6.04 -25.02
C LYS A 39 -5.22 6.07 -23.63
N ILE A 40 -5.83 5.39 -22.66
CA ILE A 40 -5.29 5.28 -21.30
C ILE A 40 -4.72 3.88 -21.07
N PHE A 41 -3.50 3.81 -20.54
CA PHE A 41 -2.89 2.57 -20.07
C PHE A 41 -2.38 2.76 -18.65
N GLY A 42 -2.86 1.95 -17.71
CA GLY A 42 -2.46 2.01 -16.31
C GLY A 42 -1.83 0.70 -15.87
N MET A 43 -0.70 0.78 -15.17
CA MET A 43 -0.06 -0.36 -14.54
C MET A 43 -0.01 -0.17 -13.02
N THR A 44 -0.22 -1.25 -12.29
CA THR A 44 -0.10 -1.31 -10.83
C THR A 44 0.10 -2.76 -10.43
N ALA A 45 0.93 -3.00 -9.42
CA ALA A 45 1.05 -4.33 -8.83
C ALA A 45 -0.23 -4.74 -8.08
N SER A 46 -0.98 -3.76 -7.55
CA SER A 46 -2.27 -3.97 -6.88
C SER A 46 -3.26 -2.88 -7.26
N PRO A 47 -4.41 -3.22 -7.87
CA PRO A 47 -5.45 -2.25 -8.20
C PRO A 47 -6.37 -1.95 -7.00
N VAL A 48 -6.18 -2.60 -5.86
CA VAL A 48 -7.08 -2.54 -4.70
C VAL A 48 -6.45 -1.74 -3.57
N TRP A 49 -7.21 -0.77 -3.05
CA TRP A 49 -6.84 -0.03 -1.84
C TRP A 49 -7.72 -0.32 -0.63
N ASP A 50 -8.97 -0.72 -0.86
CA ASP A 50 -9.90 -1.12 0.20
C ASP A 50 -10.16 -2.61 0.09
N VAL A 51 -9.45 -3.38 0.92
CA VAL A 51 -9.56 -4.84 0.98
C VAL A 51 -10.96 -5.29 1.42
N LYS A 52 -11.70 -4.44 2.16
CA LYS A 52 -13.07 -4.75 2.59
C LYS A 52 -14.07 -4.61 1.42
N ASN A 53 -13.76 -3.76 0.43
CA ASN A 53 -14.63 -3.53 -0.71
C ASN A 53 -13.84 -3.49 -2.02
N VAL A 54 -13.35 -4.67 -2.40
CA VAL A 54 -12.55 -4.89 -3.61
C VAL A 54 -13.31 -4.46 -4.87
N GLN A 55 -14.59 -4.84 -4.99
CA GLN A 55 -15.39 -4.53 -6.18
C GLN A 55 -15.58 -3.03 -6.39
N LYS A 56 -15.86 -2.30 -5.31
CA LYS A 56 -15.93 -0.84 -5.35
C LYS A 56 -14.59 -0.23 -5.75
N SER A 57 -13.49 -0.73 -5.19
CA SER A 57 -12.15 -0.23 -5.52
C SER A 57 -11.85 -0.37 -7.01
N LEU A 58 -12.11 -1.55 -7.58
CA LEU A 58 -11.92 -1.79 -9.01
C LEU A 58 -12.82 -0.89 -9.86
N ALA A 59 -14.11 -0.81 -9.53
CA ALA A 59 -15.07 0.00 -10.29
C ALA A 59 -14.75 1.50 -10.25
N ASP A 60 -14.29 2.01 -9.12
CA ASP A 60 -13.89 3.41 -8.96
C ASP A 60 -12.61 3.72 -9.75
N LEU A 61 -11.66 2.79 -9.80
CA LEU A 61 -10.44 2.91 -10.61
C LEU A 61 -10.76 2.90 -12.11
N GLU A 62 -11.57 1.94 -12.57
CA GLU A 62 -12.03 1.88 -13.96
C GLU A 62 -12.73 3.16 -14.40
N ARG A 63 -13.62 3.69 -13.53
CA ARG A 63 -14.35 4.93 -13.81
C ARG A 63 -13.42 6.14 -13.88
N THR A 64 -12.41 6.20 -13.01
CA THR A 64 -11.51 7.35 -12.95
C THR A 64 -10.54 7.38 -14.12
N LEU A 65 -10.04 6.22 -14.55
CA LEU A 65 -9.08 6.10 -15.66
C LEU A 65 -9.73 5.93 -17.03
N ASP A 66 -11.06 5.84 -17.12
CA ASP A 66 -11.78 5.52 -18.37
C ASP A 66 -11.21 4.26 -19.05
N ALA A 67 -10.97 3.23 -18.23
CA ALA A 67 -10.25 2.02 -18.62
C ALA A 67 -10.84 0.77 -17.97
N LYS A 68 -10.36 -0.41 -18.39
CA LYS A 68 -10.73 -1.70 -17.81
C LYS A 68 -9.57 -2.33 -17.07
N VAL A 69 -9.82 -2.82 -15.86
CA VAL A 69 -8.81 -3.54 -15.07
C VAL A 69 -8.73 -4.97 -15.61
N VAL A 70 -7.56 -5.33 -16.11
CA VAL A 70 -7.26 -6.69 -16.58
C VAL A 70 -6.19 -7.27 -15.67
N ALA A 71 -6.45 -8.46 -15.12
CA ALA A 71 -5.48 -9.24 -14.38
C ALA A 71 -5.27 -10.57 -15.09
N VAL A 72 -4.02 -11.04 -15.14
CA VAL A 72 -3.68 -12.35 -15.72
C VAL A 72 -4.27 -13.44 -14.82
N ARG A 73 -5.48 -13.91 -15.17
CA ARG A 73 -6.12 -15.06 -14.52
C ARG A 73 -5.98 -16.36 -15.33
N ALA A 74 -5.80 -16.25 -16.65
CA ALA A 74 -5.75 -17.40 -17.55
C ALA A 74 -4.39 -18.13 -17.55
N ASN A 75 -3.28 -17.40 -17.40
CA ASN A 75 -1.92 -17.93 -17.43
C ASN A 75 -1.25 -17.86 -16.04
N ALA A 76 -2.03 -18.08 -14.97
CA ALA A 76 -1.52 -18.00 -13.60
C ALA A 76 -0.33 -18.97 -13.39
N GLU A 77 -0.33 -20.13 -14.03
CA GLU A 77 0.75 -21.12 -13.96
C GLU A 77 2.06 -20.62 -14.58
N GLU A 78 1.99 -19.96 -15.74
CA GLU A 78 3.14 -19.33 -16.40
C GLU A 78 3.67 -18.14 -15.58
N LEU A 79 2.78 -17.36 -14.96
CA LEU A 79 3.18 -16.27 -14.08
C LEU A 79 3.93 -16.81 -12.85
N ILE A 80 3.45 -17.89 -12.24
CA ILE A 80 4.07 -18.52 -11.07
C ILE A 80 5.46 -19.09 -11.40
N SER A 81 5.67 -19.63 -12.61
CA SER A 81 6.98 -20.17 -13.01
C SER A 81 8.04 -19.09 -13.22
N HIS A 82 7.64 -17.88 -13.60
CA HIS A 82 8.56 -16.76 -13.87
C HIS A 82 8.64 -15.72 -12.74
N ALA A 83 7.69 -15.72 -11.80
CA ALA A 83 7.65 -14.81 -10.65
C ALA A 83 7.32 -15.57 -9.35
N PRO A 84 8.26 -16.36 -8.79
CA PRO A 84 8.02 -17.12 -7.57
C PRO A 84 7.82 -16.20 -6.35
N THR A 85 6.70 -16.38 -5.66
CA THR A 85 6.36 -15.65 -4.43
C THR A 85 6.98 -16.34 -3.21
N ALA A 86 7.54 -15.57 -2.28
CA ALA A 86 8.03 -16.10 -1.01
C ALA A 86 6.87 -16.68 -0.17
N VAL A 87 7.11 -17.82 0.49
CA VAL A 87 6.15 -18.41 1.43
C VAL A 87 6.23 -17.67 2.77
N GLU A 88 5.17 -16.97 3.14
CA GLU A 88 5.07 -16.29 4.42
C GLU A 88 4.79 -17.31 5.55
N VAL A 89 5.65 -17.34 6.57
CA VAL A 89 5.50 -18.23 7.73
C VAL A 89 5.40 -17.40 8.99
N ILE A 90 4.22 -17.39 9.60
CA ILE A 90 3.99 -16.71 10.89
C ILE A 90 4.48 -17.61 12.02
N LYS A 91 5.65 -17.29 12.60
CA LYS A 91 6.14 -17.94 13.83
C LYS A 91 5.67 -17.16 15.05
N ARG A 92 4.89 -17.82 15.90
CA ARG A 92 4.47 -17.26 17.19
C ARG A 92 5.48 -17.69 18.25
N PHE A 93 5.98 -16.74 19.02
CA PHE A 93 6.82 -16.99 20.18
C PHE A 93 6.05 -16.63 21.44
N SER A 94 6.30 -17.34 22.53
CA SER A 94 5.86 -16.90 23.85
C SER A 94 6.52 -15.56 24.18
N PRO A 95 5.85 -14.68 24.95
CA PRO A 95 6.50 -13.49 25.47
C PRO A 95 7.78 -13.86 26.23
N SER A 96 8.74 -12.93 26.25
CA SER A 96 9.98 -13.09 26.99
C SER A 96 9.67 -13.45 28.45
N PRO A 97 10.32 -14.49 29.02
CA PRO A 97 10.31 -14.70 30.47
C PRO A 97 10.74 -13.42 31.19
N LEU A 98 10.11 -13.11 32.33
CA LEU A 98 10.55 -12.02 33.22
C LEU A 98 11.86 -12.38 33.94
N HIS A 99 12.19 -13.66 34.00
CA HIS A 99 13.38 -14.16 34.66
C HIS A 99 14.03 -15.23 33.78
N TYR A 100 15.35 -15.11 33.61
CA TYR A 100 16.17 -16.07 32.88
C TYR A 100 17.14 -16.72 33.86
N ASP A 101 17.09 -18.04 33.98
CA ASP A 101 18.00 -18.78 34.86
C ASP A 101 19.46 -18.52 34.46
N GLY A 102 20.30 -18.19 35.45
CA GLY A 102 21.72 -17.90 35.24
C GLY A 102 22.04 -16.44 34.86
N PHE A 103 21.04 -15.57 34.70
CA PHE A 103 21.28 -14.13 34.62
C PHE A 103 21.43 -13.54 36.03
N PRO A 104 22.41 -12.64 36.25
CA PRO A 104 22.57 -11.98 37.53
C PRO A 104 21.38 -11.07 37.79
N VAL A 105 20.85 -11.15 39.02
CA VAL A 105 19.89 -10.19 39.56
C VAL A 105 20.62 -9.19 40.46
N PRO A 106 20.23 -7.90 40.47
CA PRO A 106 19.11 -7.30 39.73
C PRO A 106 19.39 -7.20 38.21
N THR A 107 18.34 -7.32 37.41
CA THR A 107 18.43 -7.15 35.96
C THR A 107 18.78 -5.70 35.60
N LEU A 108 19.29 -5.46 34.39
CA LEU A 108 19.48 -4.09 33.89
C LEU A 108 18.16 -3.29 33.94
N TRP A 109 17.03 -3.96 33.69
CA TRP A 109 15.71 -3.35 33.80
C TRP A 109 15.39 -2.92 35.23
N ASP A 110 15.78 -3.69 36.24
CA ASP A 110 15.61 -3.31 37.65
C ASP A 110 16.39 -2.03 37.98
N TYR A 111 17.62 -1.89 37.45
CA TYR A 111 18.40 -0.66 37.60
C TYR A 111 17.77 0.54 36.89
N ILE A 112 17.34 0.37 35.63
CA ILE A 112 16.69 1.44 34.85
C ILE A 112 15.37 1.87 35.51
N SER A 113 14.60 0.91 36.03
CA SER A 113 13.32 1.16 36.69
C SER A 113 13.44 2.05 37.93
N VAL A 114 14.57 2.02 38.63
CA VAL A 114 14.82 2.93 39.77
C VAL A 114 14.86 4.38 39.29
N PHE A 115 15.55 4.64 38.18
CA PHE A 115 15.61 5.99 37.62
C PHE A 115 14.25 6.43 37.10
N GLU A 116 13.53 5.60 36.34
CA GLU A 116 12.18 5.93 35.86
C GLU A 116 11.22 6.27 37.00
N ARG A 117 11.23 5.51 38.10
CA ARG A 117 10.41 5.83 39.29
C ARG A 117 10.82 7.14 39.92
N THR A 118 12.12 7.41 40.03
CA THR A 118 12.64 8.66 40.56
C THR A 118 12.21 9.86 39.69
N PHE A 119 12.19 9.69 38.35
CA PHE A 119 11.72 10.71 37.42
C PHE A 119 10.20 10.93 37.51
N LEU A 120 9.39 9.87 37.59
CA LEU A 120 7.94 9.98 37.76
C LEU A 120 7.53 10.58 39.10
N ASP A 121 8.22 10.23 40.19
CA ASP A 121 7.96 10.76 41.53
C ASP A 121 8.46 12.21 41.71
N SER A 122 9.38 12.67 40.86
CA SER A 122 9.87 14.06 40.88
C SER A 122 8.89 15.09 40.29
N GLY A 123 7.76 14.64 39.72
CA GLY A 123 6.72 15.52 39.19
C GLY A 123 7.12 16.32 37.94
N VAL A 124 8.28 16.03 37.34
CA VAL A 124 8.74 16.68 36.10
C VAL A 124 8.16 15.91 34.91
N ASN A 125 7.02 16.39 34.40
CA ASN A 125 6.49 15.98 33.10
C ASN A 125 7.19 16.74 31.98
N TRP A 126 7.69 16.02 30.98
CA TRP A 126 7.99 16.57 29.66
C TRP A 126 6.80 16.33 28.72
#